data_AF-A0A2T0UMC2-F1
#
_entry.id   AF-A0A2T0UMC2-F1
#
_cell.length_a   1.000
_cell.length_b   1.000
_cell.length_c   1.000
_cell.angle_alpha   90.00
_cell.angle_beta   90.00
_cell.angle_gamma   90.00
#
_symmetry.space_group_name_H-M   'P 1'
#
loop_
_entity.id
_entity.type
_entity.pdbx_description
1 polymer ?
#
loop_
_entity_poly.entity_id
_entity_poly.type
_entity_poly.pdbx_seq_one_letter_code
_entity_poly.pdbx_strand_id
1 'polypeptide(L)'
;MTRHHGSDAPRTGTPDTDSPNTRSDDGTPSRSRSPLPGRSHADDSRATRERLAAARPSNTSSSPQPSATPSTAAPGGRPGATGPTPPHHTAPWPDPMDLRVVDISPMNANAHLNEAHVVTFEDGSQGLYKPVTGEDTTTVTGVPPSGLAPREAGASVVDRHLGLGLTPATTMWDGPQGPGSLQRMAVPNTGSMDPGDYTSSEQQRMAVLDYVIGNSDRHNGNYLTDQNGGVVPIDHGYSFPVDQDSFDRGPIRGIRSDFVANEYGNYLDQDIIDGLNRVDADQLGDDLSRLGLEDRAVDGAISRLDEIRQNGGITGANWPGRITEAHPLYVARETRP
;
A
#
# COMPACT_ATOMS: atom_id res chain seq x y z
N MET A 1 64.47 3.23 -3.07
CA MET A 1 65.70 3.99 -3.43
C MET A 1 65.95 3.65 -4.89
N THR A 2 65.95 4.52 -5.91
CA THR A 2 66.36 5.94 -5.98
C THR A 2 65.82 6.57 -7.31
N ARG A 3 65.18 7.75 -7.20
CA ARG A 3 65.17 8.98 -8.05
C ARG A 3 65.42 8.90 -9.58
N HIS A 4 64.46 9.35 -10.41
CA HIS A 4 64.27 10.68 -11.05
C HIS A 4 65.22 11.05 -12.21
N HIS A 5 64.64 11.35 -13.39
CA HIS A 5 64.74 12.68 -14.02
C HIS A 5 63.61 12.90 -15.05
N GLY A 6 62.96 14.05 -14.96
CA GLY A 6 62.06 14.59 -15.98
C GLY A 6 62.70 15.79 -16.69
N SER A 7 62.11 16.20 -17.81
CA SER A 7 62.52 17.34 -18.62
C SER A 7 61.30 18.01 -19.28
N ASP A 8 61.17 19.30 -18.98
CA ASP A 8 60.68 20.46 -19.76
C ASP A 8 59.23 20.61 -20.28
N ALA A 9 58.70 21.81 -19.96
CA ALA A 9 57.43 22.45 -20.33
C ALA A 9 57.56 23.24 -21.69
N PRO A 10 56.68 24.18 -22.17
CA PRO A 10 55.48 24.81 -21.55
C PRO A 10 54.30 25.25 -22.50
N ARG A 11 53.27 25.91 -21.90
CA ARG A 11 52.31 26.93 -22.45
C ARG A 11 51.22 26.46 -23.45
N THR A 12 49.96 26.93 -23.52
CA THR A 12 49.24 28.19 -23.19
C THR A 12 47.71 27.99 -23.42
N GLY A 13 46.84 28.76 -22.74
CA GLY A 13 45.61 29.32 -23.36
C GLY A 13 44.23 28.94 -22.79
N THR A 14 43.64 29.85 -22.00
CA THR A 14 42.18 30.05 -21.74
C THR A 14 41.53 30.85 -22.90
N PRO A 15 40.20 30.91 -23.14
CA PRO A 15 39.19 31.48 -22.21
C PRO A 15 37.72 30.96 -22.26
N ASP A 16 37.01 31.31 -21.17
CA ASP A 16 35.59 31.72 -20.98
C ASP A 16 34.48 31.27 -21.94
N THR A 17 33.37 30.77 -21.36
CA THR A 17 32.03 31.36 -21.59
C THR A 17 31.18 31.31 -20.31
N ASP A 18 30.48 32.41 -20.11
CA ASP A 18 29.74 32.82 -18.93
C ASP A 18 28.22 32.58 -19.13
N SER A 19 27.51 32.37 -18.02
CA SER A 19 26.16 32.91 -17.75
C SER A 19 24.89 32.19 -18.30
N PRO A 20 23.67 32.43 -17.72
CA PRO A 20 23.01 31.49 -16.79
C PRO A 20 21.55 31.19 -17.17
N ASN A 21 20.83 30.31 -16.45
CA ASN A 21 19.37 30.34 -16.53
C ASN A 21 18.64 30.13 -15.19
N THR A 22 18.17 31.29 -14.72
CA THR A 22 16.97 31.64 -13.95
C THR A 22 16.07 30.57 -13.31
N ARG A 23 15.80 30.81 -12.02
CA ARG A 23 14.68 30.27 -11.23
C ARG A 23 13.35 30.75 -11.83
N SER A 24 12.32 29.92 -11.70
CA SER A 24 10.93 30.37 -11.57
C SER A 24 10.33 29.64 -10.37
N ASP A 25 10.21 30.40 -9.28
CA ASP A 25 9.36 30.09 -8.12
C ASP A 25 7.90 30.24 -8.54
N ASP A 26 7.10 29.19 -8.43
CA ASP A 26 5.64 29.30 -8.24
C ASP A 26 5.28 28.67 -6.91
N GLY A 27 5.38 29.50 -5.86
CA GLY A 27 5.04 29.14 -4.50
C GLY A 27 3.54 29.14 -4.26
N THR A 28 2.93 27.96 -4.26
CA THR A 28 1.71 27.71 -3.48
C THR A 28 2.11 27.44 -2.03
N PRO A 29 1.59 28.19 -1.03
CA PRO A 29 1.98 27.97 0.36
C PRO A 29 1.29 26.70 0.89
N SER A 30 2.01 25.57 0.85
CA SER A 30 1.67 24.42 1.68
C SER A 30 1.77 24.86 3.14
N ARG A 31 0.62 24.91 3.83
CA ARG A 31 0.55 25.27 5.26
C ARG A 31 1.11 24.10 6.09
N SER A 32 2.43 23.98 6.10
CA SER A 32 3.17 23.14 7.03
C SER A 32 3.10 23.77 8.43
N ARG A 33 2.32 23.17 9.32
CA ARG A 33 2.46 23.43 10.76
C ARG A 33 3.48 22.44 11.30
N SER A 34 4.68 22.93 11.63
CA SER A 34 5.73 22.15 12.28
C SER A 34 5.24 21.56 13.63
N PRO A 35 5.66 20.34 14.00
CA PRO A 35 5.42 19.81 15.35
C PRO A 35 6.29 20.51 16.40
N LEU A 36 5.80 20.50 17.65
CA LEU A 36 6.52 20.97 18.83
C LEU A 36 7.54 19.90 19.26
N PRO A 37 8.81 20.23 19.57
CA PRO A 37 9.83 19.25 19.94
C PRO A 37 9.49 18.50 21.25
N GLY A 38 9.63 17.16 21.23
CA GLY A 38 9.54 16.27 22.41
C GLY A 38 8.25 15.43 22.52
N ARG A 39 7.68 14.94 21.41
CA ARG A 39 6.39 14.21 21.39
C ARG A 39 6.54 12.81 20.80
N SER A 40 6.33 11.79 21.62
CA SER A 40 6.45 10.39 21.21
C SER A 40 5.44 10.01 20.12
N HIS A 41 5.67 8.90 19.40
CA HIS A 41 4.69 8.38 18.43
C HIS A 41 3.29 8.20 19.05
N ALA A 42 3.23 7.73 20.30
CA ALA A 42 1.99 7.59 21.04
C ALA A 42 1.29 8.95 21.30
N ASP A 43 2.04 10.04 21.48
CA ASP A 43 1.49 11.39 21.63
C ASP A 43 0.95 11.92 20.30
N ASP A 44 1.62 11.62 19.19
CA ASP A 44 1.18 12.01 17.84
C ASP A 44 -0.08 11.25 17.41
N SER A 45 -0.15 9.94 17.66
CA SER A 45 -1.35 9.15 17.40
C SER A 45 -2.52 9.58 18.28
N ARG A 46 -2.27 9.89 19.56
CA ARG A 46 -3.29 10.47 20.45
C ARG A 46 -3.81 11.81 19.93
N ALA A 47 -2.90 12.73 19.60
CA ALA A 47 -3.28 14.05 19.07
C ALA A 47 -4.02 13.94 17.73
N THR A 48 -3.68 12.96 16.90
CA THR A 48 -4.38 12.68 15.65
C THR A 48 -5.80 12.17 15.89
N ARG A 49 -5.98 11.21 16.81
CA ARG A 49 -7.32 10.76 17.23
C ARG A 49 -8.16 11.89 17.81
N GLU A 50 -7.59 12.73 18.68
CA GLU A 50 -8.29 13.88 19.26
C GLU A 50 -8.71 14.89 18.19
N ARG A 51 -7.85 15.16 17.19
CA ARG A 51 -8.17 16.03 16.07
C ARG A 51 -9.30 15.48 15.20
N LEU A 52 -9.23 14.21 14.81
CA LEU A 52 -10.31 13.57 14.07
C LEU A 52 -11.58 13.61 14.89
N ALA A 53 -11.57 13.13 16.14
CA ALA A 53 -12.73 13.15 17.03
C ALA A 53 -13.39 14.54 17.15
N ALA A 54 -12.59 15.61 17.30
CA ALA A 54 -13.07 16.98 17.37
C ALA A 54 -13.64 17.51 16.04
N ALA A 55 -13.15 17.01 14.91
CA ALA A 55 -13.60 17.36 13.57
C ALA A 55 -14.78 16.50 13.07
N ARG A 56 -15.25 15.52 13.85
CA ARG A 56 -16.40 14.68 13.47
C ARG A 56 -17.60 15.59 13.19
N PRO A 57 -18.22 15.52 11.99
CA PRO A 57 -19.42 16.26 11.71
C PRO A 57 -20.50 15.84 12.71
N SER A 58 -21.01 16.79 13.50
CA SER A 58 -22.10 16.51 14.43
C SER A 58 -23.35 16.19 13.63
N ASN A 59 -23.79 14.92 13.66
CA ASN A 59 -25.16 14.55 13.30
C ASN A 59 -26.14 15.10 14.35
N THR A 60 -26.24 16.41 14.42
CA THR A 60 -27.33 17.15 15.06
C THR A 60 -28.07 17.92 13.97
N SER A 61 -28.57 17.21 12.96
CA SER A 61 -29.70 17.68 12.18
C SER A 61 -30.93 16.92 12.67
N SER A 62 -31.75 17.60 13.47
CA SER A 62 -33.11 17.17 13.69
C SER A 62 -33.82 17.22 12.33
N SER A 63 -34.06 16.07 11.70
CA SER A 63 -34.87 16.02 10.49
C SER A 63 -36.33 16.35 10.85
N PRO A 64 -36.97 17.34 10.22
CA PRO A 64 -38.42 17.43 10.23
C PRO A 64 -38.98 16.28 9.38
N GLN A 65 -39.97 15.54 9.89
CA GLN A 65 -40.69 14.52 9.14
C GLN A 65 -41.24 15.08 7.81
N PRO A 66 -41.19 14.31 6.70
CA PRO A 66 -41.84 14.73 5.46
C PRO A 66 -43.35 14.43 5.53
N SER A 67 -44.16 15.49 5.48
CA SER A 67 -45.58 15.40 5.17
C SER A 67 -45.75 15.15 3.66
N ALA A 68 -46.48 14.08 3.32
CA ALA A 68 -46.76 13.66 1.96
C ALA A 68 -47.79 14.55 1.25
N THR A 69 -47.48 14.96 0.02
CA THR A 69 -48.46 15.19 -1.06
C THR A 69 -47.82 14.86 -2.41
N PRO A 70 -48.53 14.21 -3.35
CA PRO A 70 -47.98 13.88 -4.67
C PRO A 70 -48.25 15.03 -5.65
N SER A 71 -47.24 15.44 -6.42
CA SER A 71 -47.42 16.28 -7.60
C SER A 71 -46.55 15.78 -8.75
N THR A 72 -47.23 15.32 -9.79
CA THR A 72 -46.73 14.89 -11.09
C THR A 72 -46.18 16.05 -11.91
N ALA A 73 -44.92 15.96 -12.37
CA ALA A 73 -44.47 16.50 -13.67
C ALA A 73 -43.02 16.06 -13.99
N ALA A 74 -42.81 15.61 -15.23
CA ALA A 74 -41.53 15.58 -15.94
C ALA A 74 -41.81 16.10 -17.38
N PRO A 75 -40.82 16.40 -18.25
CA PRO A 75 -39.36 16.41 -18.08
C PRO A 75 -38.67 17.71 -18.58
N GLY A 76 -37.40 17.92 -18.22
CA GLY A 76 -36.57 18.99 -18.80
C GLY A 76 -35.11 18.86 -18.39
N GLY A 77 -34.23 18.56 -19.36
CA GLY A 77 -32.86 18.13 -19.13
C GLY A 77 -31.86 19.22 -18.70
N ARG A 78 -30.81 18.75 -18.01
CA ARG A 78 -29.46 19.29 -18.00
C ARG A 78 -28.49 18.10 -18.10
N PRO A 79 -27.43 18.15 -18.92
CA PRO A 79 -26.34 17.19 -18.80
C PRO A 79 -25.58 17.53 -17.51
N GLY A 80 -25.94 16.84 -16.43
CA GLY A 80 -25.27 16.93 -15.14
C GLY A 80 -24.00 16.09 -15.17
N ALA A 81 -22.94 16.69 -14.63
CA ALA A 81 -21.67 16.12 -14.22
C ALA A 81 -21.58 14.59 -14.23
N THR A 82 -20.60 14.07 -14.95
CA THR A 82 -20.08 12.72 -14.75
C THR A 82 -19.81 12.55 -13.26
N GLY A 83 -20.60 11.69 -12.60
CA GLY A 83 -20.30 11.22 -11.26
C GLY A 83 -18.92 10.56 -11.22
N PRO A 84 -18.37 10.27 -10.03
CA PRO A 84 -17.10 9.58 -9.92
C PRO A 84 -17.17 8.29 -10.77
N THR A 85 -16.24 8.17 -11.72
CA THR A 85 -16.04 6.95 -12.49
C THR A 85 -15.91 5.81 -11.48
N PRO A 86 -16.69 4.72 -11.59
CA PRO A 86 -16.56 3.60 -10.68
C PRO A 86 -15.11 3.11 -10.73
N PRO A 87 -14.53 2.72 -9.58
CA PRO A 87 -13.13 2.35 -9.53
C PRO A 87 -12.83 1.21 -10.51
N HIS A 88 -11.72 1.34 -11.22
CA HIS A 88 -11.21 0.27 -12.05
C HIS A 88 -10.83 -0.92 -11.13
N HIS A 89 -11.26 -2.13 -11.52
CA HIS A 89 -11.36 -3.38 -10.71
C HIS A 89 -12.53 -3.48 -9.70
N THR A 90 -13.79 -3.34 -10.13
CA THR A 90 -14.96 -3.72 -9.30
C THR A 90 -15.31 -5.21 -9.36
N ALA A 91 -14.83 -5.93 -10.39
CA ALA A 91 -14.97 -7.38 -10.44
C ALA A 91 -13.81 -8.02 -9.66
N PRO A 92 -14.08 -8.91 -8.69
CA PRO A 92 -13.02 -9.60 -7.98
C PRO A 92 -12.18 -10.42 -8.97
N TRP A 93 -10.87 -10.43 -8.74
CA TRP A 93 -9.97 -11.29 -9.50
C TRP A 93 -10.39 -12.76 -9.29
N PRO A 94 -10.51 -13.57 -10.36
CA PRO A 94 -10.81 -14.98 -10.21
C PRO A 94 -9.71 -15.69 -9.43
N ASP A 95 -10.08 -16.65 -8.58
CA ASP A 95 -9.09 -17.42 -7.83
C ASP A 95 -8.15 -18.11 -8.85
N PRO A 96 -6.81 -18.01 -8.71
CA PRO A 96 -5.90 -18.71 -9.59
C PRO A 96 -6.12 -20.23 -9.60
N MET A 97 -6.67 -20.80 -8.53
CA MET A 97 -6.97 -22.23 -8.44
C MET A 97 -8.28 -22.64 -9.16
N ASP A 98 -9.07 -21.69 -9.66
CA ASP A 98 -10.20 -21.98 -10.55
C ASP A 98 -9.74 -22.46 -11.93
N LEU A 99 -8.46 -22.28 -12.26
CA LEU A 99 -7.85 -22.68 -13.52
C LEU A 99 -6.76 -23.72 -13.29
N ARG A 100 -6.70 -24.70 -14.19
CA ARG A 100 -5.59 -25.66 -14.17
C ARG A 100 -4.29 -25.01 -14.64
N VAL A 101 -3.21 -25.25 -13.89
CA VAL A 101 -1.84 -24.96 -14.32
C VAL A 101 -1.41 -25.94 -15.41
N VAL A 102 -0.97 -25.42 -16.56
CA VAL A 102 -0.52 -26.23 -17.71
C VAL A 102 0.97 -26.12 -17.99
N ASP A 103 1.63 -25.06 -17.53
CA ASP A 103 3.08 -24.89 -17.64
C ASP A 103 3.62 -24.09 -16.44
N ILE A 104 4.89 -24.34 -16.11
CA ILE A 104 5.63 -23.63 -15.07
C ILE A 104 7.08 -23.45 -15.53
N SER A 105 7.56 -22.23 -15.47
CA SER A 105 8.92 -21.88 -15.89
C SER A 105 9.57 -20.94 -14.88
N PRO A 106 10.87 -21.12 -14.56
CA PRO A 106 11.58 -20.21 -13.67
C PRO A 106 11.51 -18.76 -14.18
N MET A 107 11.15 -17.84 -13.30
CA MET A 107 11.33 -16.42 -13.54
C MET A 107 12.82 -16.10 -13.38
N ASN A 108 13.37 -15.22 -14.22
CA ASN A 108 14.82 -14.95 -14.23
C ASN A 108 15.33 -14.54 -12.84
N ALA A 109 16.18 -15.37 -12.23
CA ALA A 109 16.65 -15.25 -10.85
C ALA A 109 17.38 -13.94 -10.52
N ASN A 110 17.87 -13.20 -11.52
CA ASN A 110 18.59 -11.95 -11.31
C ASN A 110 17.68 -10.74 -11.01
N ALA A 111 16.35 -10.90 -11.04
CA ALA A 111 15.39 -9.81 -10.85
C ALA A 111 14.74 -9.78 -9.46
N HIS A 112 14.88 -10.82 -8.63
CA HIS A 112 14.13 -10.99 -7.38
C HIS A 112 15.01 -11.57 -6.28
N LEU A 113 14.77 -11.15 -5.02
CA LEU A 113 15.46 -11.72 -3.84
C LEU A 113 14.98 -13.15 -3.55
N ASN A 114 13.71 -13.45 -3.82
CA ASN A 114 13.09 -14.77 -3.64
C ASN A 114 12.98 -15.50 -4.98
N GLU A 115 13.04 -16.84 -4.95
CA GLU A 115 12.73 -17.66 -6.13
C GLU A 115 11.27 -17.48 -6.54
N ALA A 116 11.04 -17.33 -7.86
CA ALA A 116 9.70 -17.22 -8.41
C ALA A 116 9.61 -17.94 -9.75
N HIS A 117 8.41 -18.42 -10.07
CA HIS A 117 8.09 -19.12 -11.30
C HIS A 117 6.91 -18.46 -11.98
N VAL A 118 7.02 -18.27 -13.30
CA VAL A 118 5.88 -17.92 -14.12
C VAL A 118 5.07 -19.19 -14.36
N VAL A 119 3.79 -19.12 -14.03
CA VAL A 119 2.80 -20.16 -14.25
C VAL A 119 1.94 -19.79 -15.44
N THR A 120 1.64 -20.75 -16.31
CA THR A 120 0.64 -20.58 -17.38
C THR A 120 -0.58 -21.43 -17.05
N PHE A 121 -1.75 -20.81 -17.08
CA PHE A 121 -3.04 -21.47 -16.88
C PHE A 121 -3.63 -21.98 -18.20
N GLU A 122 -4.62 -22.86 -18.13
CA GLU A 122 -5.21 -23.50 -19.32
C GLU A 122 -5.97 -22.53 -20.25
N ASP A 123 -6.34 -21.35 -19.76
CA ASP A 123 -6.91 -20.27 -20.57
C ASP A 123 -5.85 -19.37 -21.24
N GLY A 124 -4.56 -19.68 -21.03
CA GLY A 124 -3.41 -18.91 -21.54
C GLY A 124 -3.03 -17.72 -20.67
N SER A 125 -3.75 -17.42 -19.59
CA SER A 125 -3.36 -16.39 -18.63
C SER A 125 -2.15 -16.83 -17.79
N GLN A 126 -1.47 -15.85 -17.18
CA GLN A 126 -0.25 -16.08 -16.40
C GLN A 126 -0.46 -15.85 -14.91
N GLY A 127 0.36 -16.52 -14.11
CA GLY A 127 0.48 -16.34 -12.68
C GLY A 127 1.93 -16.33 -12.22
N LEU A 128 2.13 -16.00 -10.95
CA LEU A 128 3.41 -16.04 -10.26
C LEU A 128 3.32 -17.01 -9.09
N TYR A 129 4.16 -18.02 -9.09
CA TYR A 129 4.31 -18.98 -7.99
C TYR A 129 5.63 -18.72 -7.26
N LYS A 130 5.55 -18.47 -5.95
CA LYS A 130 6.70 -18.31 -5.06
C LYS A 130 6.73 -19.46 -4.04
N PRO A 131 7.58 -20.48 -4.20
CA PRO A 131 7.68 -21.58 -3.24
C PRO A 131 8.24 -21.10 -1.90
N VAL A 132 7.77 -21.67 -0.79
CA VAL A 132 8.35 -21.42 0.55
C VAL A 132 9.84 -21.80 0.59
N THR A 133 10.25 -22.85 -0.14
CA THR A 133 11.66 -23.27 -0.22
C THR A 133 12.57 -22.24 -0.91
N GLY A 134 11.98 -21.27 -1.61
CA GLY A 134 12.66 -20.21 -2.33
C GLY A 134 12.69 -18.86 -1.61
N GLU A 135 12.20 -18.80 -0.36
CA GLU A 135 12.24 -17.58 0.46
C GLU A 135 13.68 -17.30 0.94
N ASP A 136 14.21 -16.13 0.60
CA ASP A 136 15.47 -15.60 1.13
C ASP A 136 15.18 -14.58 2.24
N THR A 137 15.25 -15.05 3.48
CA THR A 137 15.10 -14.21 4.68
C THR A 137 16.44 -13.69 5.22
N THR A 138 17.55 -13.86 4.51
CA THR A 138 18.90 -13.52 5.04
C THR A 138 19.15 -12.02 5.11
N THR A 139 18.39 -11.23 4.34
CA THR A 139 18.51 -9.78 4.26
C THR A 139 17.58 -9.02 5.23
N VAL A 140 16.77 -9.75 5.99
CA VAL A 140 15.75 -9.20 6.89
C VAL A 140 15.74 -9.95 8.22
N THR A 141 15.51 -9.24 9.31
CA THR A 141 15.39 -9.86 10.64
C THR A 141 13.94 -9.92 11.11
N GLY A 142 13.63 -10.87 12.00
CA GLY A 142 12.29 -10.98 12.59
C GLY A 142 11.21 -11.47 11.61
N VAL A 143 11.55 -12.21 10.56
CA VAL A 143 10.52 -12.87 9.74
C VAL A 143 9.72 -13.84 10.62
N PRO A 144 8.39 -13.68 10.73
CA PRO A 144 7.60 -14.56 11.60
C PRO A 144 7.61 -16.01 11.11
N PRO A 145 7.41 -17.00 12.00
CA PRO A 145 7.56 -18.43 11.67
C PRO A 145 6.75 -18.94 10.48
N SER A 146 5.60 -18.35 10.18
CA SER A 146 4.75 -18.73 9.05
C SER A 146 5.32 -18.34 7.67
N GLY A 147 6.41 -17.56 7.60
CA GLY A 147 7.10 -17.24 6.34
C GLY A 147 6.37 -16.19 5.48
N LEU A 148 6.77 -16.05 4.21
CA LEU A 148 6.27 -14.99 3.33
C LEU A 148 5.02 -15.40 2.53
N ALA A 149 4.92 -16.66 2.13
CA ALA A 149 3.81 -17.13 1.28
C ALA A 149 2.41 -16.92 1.89
N PRO A 150 2.13 -17.24 3.18
CA PRO A 150 0.83 -16.93 3.79
C PRO A 150 0.50 -15.44 3.83
N ARG A 151 1.52 -14.57 3.85
CA ARG A 151 1.36 -13.11 3.91
C ARG A 151 0.97 -12.53 2.55
N GLU A 152 1.50 -13.09 1.48
CA GLU A 152 1.06 -12.80 0.11
C GLU A 152 -0.43 -13.14 -0.08
N ALA A 153 -0.84 -14.35 0.32
CA ALA A 153 -2.24 -14.77 0.26
C ALA A 153 -3.12 -13.93 1.22
N GLY A 154 -2.62 -13.62 2.41
CA GLY A 154 -3.32 -12.83 3.42
C GLY A 154 -3.69 -11.43 2.93
N ALA A 155 -2.82 -10.77 2.16
CA ALA A 155 -3.12 -9.47 1.58
C ALA A 155 -4.32 -9.53 0.61
N SER A 156 -4.41 -10.58 -0.19
CA SER A 156 -5.55 -10.80 -1.09
C SER A 156 -6.84 -11.14 -0.34
N VAL A 157 -6.75 -11.91 0.75
CA VAL A 157 -7.88 -12.19 1.65
C VAL A 157 -8.40 -10.89 2.27
N VAL A 158 -7.52 -10.02 2.78
CA VAL A 158 -7.89 -8.71 3.33
C VAL A 158 -8.57 -7.85 2.27
N ASP A 159 -7.95 -7.67 1.10
CA ASP A 159 -8.50 -6.88 0.00
C ASP A 159 -9.92 -7.32 -0.40
N ARG A 160 -10.16 -8.63 -0.49
CA ARG A 160 -11.47 -9.22 -0.79
C ARG A 160 -12.49 -8.94 0.31
N HIS A 161 -12.12 -9.12 1.58
CA HIS A 161 -13.02 -8.86 2.71
C HIS A 161 -13.36 -7.37 2.83
N LEU A 162 -12.38 -6.49 2.61
CA LEU A 162 -12.56 -5.05 2.68
C LEU A 162 -13.25 -4.48 1.41
N GLY A 163 -13.32 -5.25 0.34
CA GLY A 163 -13.94 -4.84 -0.93
C GLY A 163 -13.19 -3.71 -1.63
N LEU A 164 -11.86 -3.61 -1.44
CA LEU A 164 -11.06 -2.52 -2.01
C LEU A 164 -10.81 -2.72 -3.51
N GLY A 165 -10.68 -3.98 -3.93
CA GLY A 165 -10.55 -4.39 -5.33
C GLY A 165 -9.18 -4.07 -5.93
N LEU A 166 -8.11 -4.12 -5.12
CA LEU A 166 -6.78 -3.70 -5.55
C LEU A 166 -5.88 -4.89 -5.92
N THR A 167 -5.87 -5.92 -5.08
CA THR A 167 -4.85 -6.98 -5.17
C THR A 167 -5.19 -7.99 -6.25
N PRO A 168 -4.22 -8.46 -7.04
CA PRO A 168 -4.43 -9.66 -7.85
C PRO A 168 -4.74 -10.85 -6.94
N ALA A 169 -5.69 -11.70 -7.36
CA ALA A 169 -6.07 -12.88 -6.58
C ALA A 169 -4.85 -13.74 -6.27
N THR A 170 -4.65 -14.01 -4.98
CA THR A 170 -3.50 -14.76 -4.46
C THR A 170 -3.98 -15.82 -3.48
N THR A 171 -3.47 -17.03 -3.60
CA THR A 171 -3.83 -18.16 -2.73
C THR A 171 -2.62 -19.01 -2.39
N MET A 172 -2.78 -19.89 -1.41
CA MET A 172 -1.78 -20.91 -1.12
C MET A 172 -1.94 -22.09 -2.09
N TRP A 173 -0.83 -22.56 -2.63
CA TRP A 173 -0.79 -23.67 -3.58
C TRP A 173 0.32 -24.65 -3.23
N ASP A 174 0.01 -25.95 -3.27
CA ASP A 174 1.00 -27.03 -3.20
C ASP A 174 1.50 -27.32 -4.62
N GLY A 175 2.52 -26.56 -5.02
CA GLY A 175 3.10 -26.60 -6.36
C GLY A 175 4.22 -27.63 -6.50
N PRO A 176 4.89 -27.71 -7.67
CA PRO A 176 5.94 -28.69 -7.93
C PRO A 176 7.16 -28.64 -6.99
N GLN A 177 7.37 -27.50 -6.33
CA GLN A 177 8.43 -27.32 -5.34
C GLN A 177 7.91 -27.28 -3.89
N GLY A 178 6.67 -27.74 -3.67
CA GLY A 178 6.01 -27.75 -2.37
C GLY A 178 5.04 -26.58 -2.18
N PRO A 179 4.70 -26.21 -0.92
CA PRO A 179 3.78 -25.12 -0.66
C PRO A 179 4.38 -23.76 -1.03
N GLY A 180 3.54 -22.84 -1.50
CA GLY A 180 3.91 -21.46 -1.81
C GLY A 180 2.70 -20.60 -2.14
N SER A 181 2.92 -19.32 -2.42
CA SER A 181 1.87 -18.41 -2.88
C SER A 181 1.74 -18.49 -4.40
N LEU A 182 0.52 -18.62 -4.91
CA LEU A 182 0.18 -18.51 -6.33
C LEU A 182 -0.69 -17.28 -6.54
N GLN A 183 -0.20 -16.32 -7.34
CA GLN A 183 -0.86 -15.05 -7.62
C GLN A 183 -1.19 -14.92 -9.10
N ARG A 184 -2.35 -14.36 -9.46
CA ARG A 184 -2.65 -13.96 -10.85
C ARG A 184 -1.73 -12.82 -11.28
N MET A 185 -1.14 -12.92 -12.48
CA MET A 185 -0.32 -11.84 -13.01
C MET A 185 -1.24 -10.72 -13.54
N ALA A 186 -1.05 -9.50 -13.06
CA ALA A 186 -1.84 -8.37 -13.47
C ALA A 186 -1.37 -7.81 -14.82
N VAL A 187 -1.77 -8.39 -15.95
CA VAL A 187 -1.34 -7.95 -17.29
C VAL A 187 -2.52 -7.53 -18.18
N PRO A 188 -2.33 -6.55 -19.09
CA PRO A 188 -1.14 -5.71 -19.24
C PRO A 188 -1.04 -4.66 -18.12
N ASN A 189 0.19 -4.33 -17.71
CA ASN A 189 0.50 -3.29 -16.74
C ASN A 189 1.67 -2.43 -17.24
N THR A 190 1.82 -1.26 -16.65
CA THR A 190 3.05 -0.46 -16.72
C THR A 190 3.70 -0.41 -15.35
N GLY A 191 4.91 0.16 -15.28
CA GLY A 191 5.50 0.55 -14.00
C GLY A 191 4.57 1.45 -13.19
N SER A 192 4.84 1.53 -11.89
CA SER A 192 4.15 2.42 -10.96
C SER A 192 4.19 3.88 -11.41
N MET A 193 3.06 4.59 -11.33
CA MET A 193 3.07 6.06 -11.23
C MET A 193 3.49 6.51 -9.83
N ASP A 194 3.80 7.80 -9.67
CA ASP A 194 3.99 8.39 -8.35
C ASP A 194 2.69 8.28 -7.53
N PRO A 195 2.75 8.01 -6.21
CA PRO A 195 1.54 7.82 -5.38
C PRO A 195 0.52 8.96 -5.48
N GLY A 196 1.00 10.20 -5.65
CA GLY A 196 0.14 11.38 -5.78
C GLY A 196 -0.61 11.50 -7.11
N ASP A 197 -0.22 10.73 -8.14
CA ASP A 197 -0.82 10.79 -9.47
C ASP A 197 -2.05 9.88 -9.63
N TYR A 198 -2.26 8.94 -8.69
CA TYR A 198 -3.48 8.13 -8.64
C TYR A 198 -4.68 8.95 -8.17
N THR A 199 -5.89 8.45 -8.42
CA THR A 199 -7.10 9.10 -7.89
C THR A 199 -7.12 9.07 -6.36
N SER A 200 -7.77 10.04 -5.70
CA SER A 200 -7.88 10.06 -4.24
C SER A 200 -8.48 8.76 -3.67
N SER A 201 -9.46 8.17 -4.37
CA SER A 201 -10.06 6.89 -3.97
C SER A 201 -9.05 5.74 -4.00
N GLU A 202 -8.13 5.71 -4.97
CA GLU A 202 -7.07 4.70 -5.03
C GLU A 202 -6.01 4.90 -3.97
N GLN A 203 -5.60 6.15 -3.74
CA GLN A 203 -4.66 6.49 -2.69
C GLN A 203 -5.19 6.04 -1.31
N GLN A 204 -6.45 6.35 -1.02
CA GLN A 204 -7.10 5.94 0.23
C GLN A 204 -7.28 4.43 0.36
N ARG A 205 -7.72 3.73 -0.69
CA ARG A 205 -7.87 2.26 -0.63
C ARG A 205 -6.53 1.56 -0.45
N MET A 206 -5.48 2.05 -1.11
CA MET A 206 -4.12 1.55 -0.96
C MET A 206 -3.58 1.81 0.45
N ALA A 207 -3.83 3.00 1.01
CA ALA A 207 -3.48 3.33 2.38
C ALA A 207 -4.19 2.42 3.40
N VAL A 208 -5.49 2.15 3.19
CA VAL A 208 -6.25 1.21 4.03
C VAL A 208 -5.64 -0.19 3.98
N LEU A 209 -5.38 -0.72 2.77
CA LEU A 209 -4.77 -2.04 2.61
C LEU A 209 -3.43 -2.12 3.34
N ASP A 210 -2.48 -1.24 3.00
CA ASP A 210 -1.13 -1.24 3.55
C ASP A 210 -1.13 -1.03 5.07
N TYR A 211 -2.04 -0.20 5.60
CA TYR A 211 -2.16 0.00 7.04
C TYR A 211 -2.72 -1.25 7.73
N VAL A 212 -3.82 -1.83 7.24
CA VAL A 212 -4.44 -3.01 7.84
C VAL A 212 -3.47 -4.19 7.84
N ILE A 213 -2.81 -4.48 6.72
CA ILE A 213 -1.84 -5.58 6.64
C ILE A 213 -0.52 -5.24 7.35
N GLY A 214 -0.27 -3.97 7.70
CA GLY A 214 0.99 -3.56 8.30
C GLY A 214 2.18 -3.71 7.34
N ASN A 215 2.02 -3.24 6.10
CA ASN A 215 3.01 -3.42 5.05
C ASN A 215 4.30 -2.64 5.36
N SER A 216 5.40 -3.37 5.55
CA SER A 216 6.70 -2.79 5.87
C SER A 216 7.57 -2.53 4.63
N ASP A 217 7.06 -2.77 3.43
CA ASP A 217 7.82 -2.67 2.19
C ASP A 217 7.05 -2.17 0.98
N ARG A 218 6.08 -1.27 1.12
CA ARG A 218 5.55 -0.62 -0.08
C ARG A 218 6.59 0.33 -0.65
N HIS A 219 6.92 0.14 -1.93
CA HIS A 219 7.72 1.07 -2.75
C HIS A 219 7.37 0.88 -4.23
N ASN A 220 7.89 1.73 -5.12
CA ASN A 220 7.61 1.73 -6.57
C ASN A 220 7.88 0.39 -7.30
N GLY A 221 8.64 -0.53 -6.70
CA GLY A 221 8.84 -1.89 -7.23
C GLY A 221 7.71 -2.85 -6.86
N ASN A 222 6.90 -2.50 -5.87
CA ASN A 222 5.90 -3.37 -5.25
C ASN A 222 4.48 -2.95 -5.62
N TYR A 223 4.28 -2.10 -6.61
CA TYR A 223 2.97 -1.87 -7.19
C TYR A 223 3.10 -1.48 -8.65
N LEU A 224 2.02 -1.69 -9.39
CA LEU A 224 1.94 -1.47 -10.82
C LEU A 224 0.80 -0.51 -11.13
N THR A 225 0.78 -0.04 -12.37
CA THR A 225 -0.36 0.69 -12.92
C THR A 225 -1.04 -0.19 -13.97
N ASP A 226 -2.33 -0.44 -13.82
CA ASP A 226 -3.10 -1.19 -14.82
C ASP A 226 -3.33 -0.35 -16.09
N GLN A 227 -3.87 -0.98 -17.13
CA GLN A 227 -4.18 -0.32 -18.41
C GLN A 227 -5.22 0.81 -18.31
N ASN A 228 -5.95 0.92 -17.19
CA ASN A 228 -6.93 1.96 -16.94
C ASN A 228 -6.37 3.09 -16.05
N GLY A 229 -5.08 3.02 -15.68
CA GLY A 229 -4.44 3.98 -14.80
C GLY A 229 -4.57 3.68 -13.32
N GLY A 230 -5.07 2.49 -12.95
CA GLY A 230 -5.35 2.13 -11.57
C GLY A 230 -4.21 1.42 -10.85
N VAL A 231 -4.18 1.59 -9.53
CA VAL A 231 -3.11 1.03 -8.69
C VAL A 231 -3.31 -0.47 -8.45
N VAL A 232 -2.26 -1.25 -8.69
CA VAL A 232 -2.26 -2.71 -8.45
C VAL A 232 -1.11 -3.07 -7.49
N PRO A 233 -1.38 -3.24 -6.19
CA PRO A 233 -0.39 -3.68 -5.21
C PRO A 233 0.03 -5.13 -5.42
N ILE A 234 1.33 -5.38 -5.34
CA ILE A 234 1.96 -6.70 -5.40
C ILE A 234 3.00 -6.84 -4.29
N ASP A 235 3.59 -8.01 -4.13
CA ASP A 235 4.74 -8.28 -3.24
C ASP A 235 4.48 -7.89 -1.76
N HIS A 236 3.61 -8.66 -1.12
CA HIS A 236 3.16 -8.45 0.27
C HIS A 236 3.86 -9.36 1.28
N GLY A 237 4.94 -10.04 0.90
CA GLY A 237 5.66 -10.96 1.80
C GLY A 237 6.06 -10.32 3.14
N TYR A 238 6.34 -9.01 3.18
CA TYR A 238 6.72 -8.27 4.39
C TYR A 238 5.53 -7.53 5.03
N SER A 239 4.43 -8.25 5.23
CA SER A 239 3.22 -7.80 5.92
C SER A 239 2.85 -8.72 7.09
N PHE A 240 1.76 -8.43 7.80
CA PHE A 240 1.30 -9.17 8.99
C PHE A 240 2.41 -9.39 10.03
N PRO A 241 2.99 -8.30 10.56
CA PRO A 241 4.01 -8.37 11.61
C PRO A 241 3.40 -8.88 12.93
N VAL A 242 4.18 -9.61 13.72
CA VAL A 242 3.76 -10.14 15.03
C VAL A 242 4.20 -9.25 16.19
N ASP A 243 5.14 -8.34 15.93
CA ASP A 243 5.66 -7.34 16.85
C ASP A 243 6.39 -6.21 16.07
N GLN A 244 6.98 -5.27 16.81
CA GLN A 244 7.69 -4.11 16.27
C GLN A 244 9.03 -4.44 15.57
N ASP A 245 9.58 -5.62 15.83
CA ASP A 245 10.88 -6.06 15.31
C ASP A 245 10.71 -6.99 14.09
N SER A 246 9.46 -7.32 13.75
CA SER A 246 9.11 -8.06 12.54
C SER A 246 9.54 -7.27 11.29
N PHE A 247 10.26 -7.95 10.40
CA PHE A 247 10.83 -7.37 9.17
C PHE A 247 11.80 -6.20 9.37
N ASP A 248 12.46 -6.14 10.53
CA ASP A 248 13.46 -5.11 10.79
C ASP A 248 14.63 -5.22 9.81
N ARG A 249 14.86 -4.11 9.08
CA ARG A 249 15.92 -3.91 8.10
C ARG A 249 16.78 -2.70 8.46
N GLY A 250 16.94 -2.41 9.75
CA GLY A 250 17.78 -1.33 10.28
C GLY A 250 17.05 0.02 10.28
N PRO A 251 17.39 0.98 9.39
CA PRO A 251 16.68 2.27 9.32
C PRO A 251 15.24 2.14 8.83
N ILE A 252 14.88 1.03 8.19
CA ILE A 252 13.52 0.73 7.75
C ILE A 252 12.86 -0.14 8.82
N ARG A 253 12.03 0.50 9.65
CA ARG A 253 11.21 -0.13 10.68
C ARG A 253 9.86 0.54 10.70
N GLY A 254 8.79 -0.24 10.66
CA GLY A 254 7.46 0.34 10.60
C GLY A 254 6.65 -0.11 9.40
N ILE A 255 5.49 0.52 9.26
CA ILE A 255 4.78 0.55 7.99
C ILE A 255 5.56 1.47 7.06
N ARG A 256 5.93 0.96 5.88
CA ARG A 256 6.59 1.74 4.83
C ARG A 256 5.62 1.86 3.67
N SER A 257 4.99 3.02 3.54
CA SER A 257 4.02 3.29 2.46
C SER A 257 3.74 4.78 2.36
N ASP A 258 4.05 5.36 1.20
CA ASP A 258 3.70 6.76 0.91
C ASP A 258 2.19 6.98 0.93
N PHE A 259 1.40 5.97 0.53
CA PHE A 259 -0.06 6.02 0.60
C PHE A 259 -0.55 6.18 2.05
N VAL A 260 -0.03 5.37 2.97
CA VAL A 260 -0.37 5.49 4.40
C VAL A 260 0.12 6.83 4.97
N ALA A 261 1.33 7.26 4.63
CA ALA A 261 1.88 8.53 5.10
C ALA A 261 1.05 9.74 4.62
N ASN A 262 0.58 9.71 3.37
CA ASN A 262 -0.24 10.77 2.78
C ASN A 262 -1.64 10.85 3.39
N GLU A 263 -2.23 9.70 3.77
CA GLU A 263 -3.57 9.63 4.36
C GLU A 263 -3.58 9.66 5.90
N TYR A 264 -2.40 9.65 6.54
CA TYR A 264 -2.28 9.67 7.99
C TYR A 264 -2.91 10.92 8.60
N GLY A 265 -3.89 10.71 9.49
CA GLY A 265 -4.61 11.78 10.17
C GLY A 265 -5.63 12.53 9.32
N ASN A 266 -5.94 12.04 8.12
CA ASN A 266 -7.04 12.51 7.31
C ASN A 266 -8.28 11.62 7.49
N TYR A 267 -9.44 12.20 7.20
CA TYR A 267 -10.66 11.41 7.04
C TYR A 267 -10.63 10.69 5.69
N LEU A 268 -11.01 9.42 5.71
CA LEU A 268 -11.28 8.67 4.49
C LEU A 268 -12.66 9.02 3.96
N ASP A 269 -12.85 8.80 2.66
CA ASP A 269 -14.14 8.97 2.01
C ASP A 269 -15.22 8.11 2.68
N GLN A 270 -16.42 8.66 2.82
CA GLN A 270 -17.51 8.02 3.55
C GLN A 270 -17.87 6.64 2.97
N ASP A 271 -17.81 6.49 1.64
CA ASP A 271 -18.09 5.21 0.98
C ASP A 271 -17.08 4.13 1.36
N ILE A 272 -15.80 4.49 1.56
CA ILE A 272 -14.77 3.56 2.07
C ILE A 272 -15.11 3.16 3.51
N ILE A 273 -15.39 4.13 4.38
CA ILE A 273 -15.75 3.86 5.78
C ILE A 273 -17.00 2.97 5.88
N ASP A 274 -18.02 3.25 5.07
CA ASP A 274 -19.24 2.45 5.01
C ASP A 274 -18.94 1.02 4.54
N GLY A 275 -18.05 0.84 3.56
CA GLY A 275 -17.55 -0.47 3.14
C GLY A 275 -16.88 -1.21 4.29
N LEU A 276 -15.92 -0.57 4.96
CA LEU A 276 -15.19 -1.15 6.09
C LEU A 276 -16.12 -1.52 7.25
N ASN A 277 -17.16 -0.73 7.55
CA ASN A 277 -18.13 -1.02 8.60
C ASN A 277 -18.99 -2.26 8.34
N ARG A 278 -19.06 -2.75 7.08
CA ARG A 278 -19.81 -3.96 6.73
C ARG A 278 -19.01 -5.26 6.84
N VAL A 279 -17.69 -5.16 7.02
CA VAL A 279 -16.80 -6.34 7.05
C VAL A 279 -17.06 -7.16 8.31
N ASP A 280 -17.18 -8.48 8.15
CA ASP A 280 -17.21 -9.43 9.25
C ASP A 280 -15.76 -9.69 9.73
N ALA A 281 -15.39 -9.06 10.85
CA ALA A 281 -14.02 -9.15 11.37
C ALA A 281 -13.68 -10.55 11.92
N ASP A 282 -14.68 -11.26 12.44
CA ASP A 282 -14.49 -12.62 12.95
C ASP A 282 -14.20 -13.56 11.77
N GLN A 283 -14.98 -13.47 10.69
CA GLN A 283 -14.73 -14.26 9.48
C GLN A 283 -13.40 -13.90 8.81
N LEU A 284 -13.02 -12.63 8.78
CA LEU A 284 -11.70 -12.20 8.29
C LEU A 284 -10.58 -12.83 9.13
N GLY A 285 -10.69 -12.76 10.46
CA GLY A 285 -9.71 -13.36 11.36
C GLY A 285 -9.57 -14.86 11.13
N ASP A 286 -10.69 -15.57 11.08
CA ASP A 286 -10.79 -16.99 10.76
C ASP A 286 -10.09 -17.36 9.44
N ASP A 287 -10.32 -16.60 8.38
CA ASP A 287 -9.70 -16.84 7.07
C ASP A 287 -8.18 -16.60 7.10
N LEU A 288 -7.71 -15.58 7.82
CA LEU A 288 -6.27 -15.32 7.99
C LEU A 288 -5.60 -16.43 8.82
N SER A 289 -6.24 -16.90 9.89
CA SER A 289 -5.75 -18.03 10.69
C SER A 289 -5.67 -19.32 9.88
N ARG A 290 -6.62 -19.57 8.95
CA ARG A 290 -6.58 -20.74 8.05
C ARG A 290 -5.37 -20.75 7.11
N LEU A 291 -4.81 -19.58 6.78
CA LEU A 291 -3.56 -19.48 6.02
C LEU A 291 -2.32 -19.86 6.84
N GLY A 292 -2.47 -20.02 8.16
CA GLY A 292 -1.37 -20.31 9.08
C GLY A 292 -0.65 -19.09 9.63
N LEU A 293 -1.22 -17.89 9.48
CA LEU A 293 -0.70 -16.68 10.13
C LEU A 293 -0.80 -16.79 11.66
N GLU A 294 0.16 -16.19 12.36
CA GLU A 294 0.18 -16.19 13.82
C GLU A 294 -0.99 -15.37 14.39
N ASP A 295 -1.54 -15.78 15.54
CA ASP A 295 -2.62 -15.06 16.22
C ASP A 295 -2.33 -13.56 16.38
N ARG A 296 -1.10 -13.20 16.75
CA ARG A 296 -0.67 -11.79 16.86
C ARG A 296 -0.74 -11.02 15.54
N ALA A 297 -0.44 -11.71 14.43
CA ALA A 297 -0.49 -11.12 13.12
C ALA A 297 -1.95 -10.83 12.71
N VAL A 298 -2.84 -11.78 13.00
CA VAL A 298 -4.30 -11.66 12.79
C VAL A 298 -4.87 -10.55 13.68
N ASP A 299 -4.64 -10.60 14.99
CA ASP A 299 -5.07 -9.60 15.97
C ASP A 299 -4.62 -8.20 15.59
N GLY A 300 -3.38 -8.07 15.10
CA GLY A 300 -2.82 -6.81 14.63
C GLY A 300 -3.58 -6.24 13.42
N ALA A 301 -3.93 -7.09 12.45
CA ALA A 301 -4.72 -6.66 11.29
C ALA A 301 -6.13 -6.22 11.68
N ILE A 302 -6.82 -7.01 12.52
CA ILE A 302 -8.16 -6.69 13.02
C ILE A 302 -8.14 -5.40 13.85
N SER A 303 -7.15 -5.23 14.73
CA SER A 303 -7.01 -4.02 15.55
C SER A 303 -6.84 -2.77 14.68
N ARG A 304 -6.03 -2.84 13.60
CA ARG A 304 -5.84 -1.72 12.68
C ARG A 304 -7.09 -1.41 11.85
N LEU A 305 -7.85 -2.44 11.44
CA LEU A 305 -9.16 -2.25 10.80
C LEU A 305 -10.15 -1.53 11.74
N ASP A 306 -10.24 -1.99 12.99
CA ASP A 306 -11.14 -1.41 13.98
C ASP A 306 -10.77 0.03 14.34
N GLU A 307 -9.48 0.36 14.33
CA GLU A 307 -9.04 1.75 14.46
C GLU A 307 -9.64 2.64 13.36
N ILE A 308 -9.50 2.23 12.10
CA ILE A 308 -10.00 3.02 10.97
C ILE A 308 -11.52 3.24 11.12
N ARG A 309 -12.27 2.18 11.44
CA ARG A 309 -13.73 2.24 11.63
C ARG A 309 -14.14 3.19 12.75
N GLN A 310 -13.43 3.14 13.88
CA GLN A 310 -13.75 3.96 15.05
C GLN A 310 -13.48 5.45 14.80
N ASN A 311 -12.40 5.76 14.08
CA ASN A 311 -11.90 7.12 13.91
C ASN A 311 -12.29 7.77 12.58
N GLY A 312 -12.75 6.99 11.60
CA GLY A 312 -13.01 7.46 10.23
C GLY A 312 -11.75 7.68 9.40
N GLY A 313 -10.60 7.17 9.85
CA GLY A 313 -9.31 7.36 9.20
C GLY A 313 -8.15 6.73 9.97
N ILE A 314 -6.95 6.78 9.39
CA ILE A 314 -5.73 6.18 9.95
C ILE A 314 -5.13 7.12 10.98
N THR A 315 -4.92 6.63 12.21
CA THR A 315 -4.38 7.43 13.31
C THR A 315 -3.06 6.89 13.87
N GLY A 316 -2.67 5.66 13.49
CA GLY A 316 -1.48 4.99 13.99
C GLY A 316 -1.64 4.39 15.39
N ALA A 317 -2.81 4.47 16.03
CA ALA A 317 -2.97 4.10 17.43
C ALA A 317 -2.72 2.62 17.73
N ASN A 318 -3.02 1.75 16.77
CA ASN A 318 -2.79 0.31 16.79
C ASN A 318 -1.55 -0.09 15.97
N TRP A 319 -0.61 0.85 15.82
CA TRP A 319 0.73 0.59 15.32
C TRP A 319 1.77 1.16 16.30
N PRO A 320 2.66 0.34 16.89
CA PRO A 320 3.65 0.84 17.85
C PRO A 320 4.87 1.50 17.19
N GLY A 321 5.09 1.24 15.90
CA GLY A 321 6.29 1.65 15.16
C GLY A 321 6.12 2.97 14.40
N ARG A 322 7.14 3.36 13.63
CA ARG A 322 7.02 4.50 12.72
C ARG A 322 6.09 4.15 11.55
N ILE A 323 5.43 5.16 11.00
CA ILE A 323 4.87 5.12 9.65
C ILE A 323 5.83 5.97 8.82
N THR A 324 6.49 5.35 7.85
CA THR A 324 7.55 5.99 7.07
C THR A 324 7.21 6.01 5.60
N GLU A 325 7.68 7.06 4.93
CA GLU A 325 7.63 7.20 3.47
C GLU A 325 8.51 6.13 2.80
N ALA A 326 8.06 5.69 1.62
CA ALA A 326 8.78 4.79 0.75
C ALA A 326 9.78 5.53 -0.14
N HIS A 327 9.49 6.79 -0.52
CA HIS A 327 10.27 7.61 -1.45
C HIS A 327 10.78 8.91 -0.80
N PRO A 328 12.10 9.20 -0.81
CA PRO A 328 12.66 10.41 -0.20
C PRO A 328 12.43 11.71 -1.02
N LEU A 329 11.67 11.66 -2.12
CA LEU A 329 11.38 12.83 -2.99
C LEU A 329 10.12 13.59 -2.57
N TYR A 330 9.24 12.96 -1.79
CA TYR A 330 8.25 13.68 -1.02
C TYR A 330 8.92 14.02 0.31
N VAL A 331 8.86 15.29 0.69
CA VAL A 331 9.57 15.82 1.85
C VAL A 331 9.28 14.94 3.04
N ALA A 332 10.33 14.32 3.59
CA ALA A 332 10.31 13.59 4.84
C ALA A 332 9.34 14.24 5.83
N ARG A 333 8.10 13.73 5.90
CA ARG A 333 7.31 13.86 7.12
C ARG A 333 7.88 12.82 8.04
N GLU A 334 9.08 13.13 8.51
CA GLU A 334 9.55 12.70 9.80
C GLU A 334 8.47 13.07 10.81
N THR A 335 7.55 12.15 11.10
CA THR A 335 6.93 12.08 12.42
C THR A 335 8.05 11.69 13.38
N ARG A 336 8.98 12.62 13.63
CA ARG A 336 10.12 12.44 14.52
C ARG A 336 9.72 12.79 15.96
N PRO A 337 10.40 12.18 16.93
CA PRO A 337 9.87 11.63 18.20
C PRO A 337 9.59 12.63 19.33
#